data_AF-A0A2Y9EEQ9-F1
#
_entry.id   AF-A0A2Y9EEQ9-F1
#
_cell.length_a   1.000
_cell.length_b   1.000
_cell.length_c   1.000
_cell.angle_alpha   90.00
_cell.angle_beta   90.00
_cell.angle_gamma   90.00
#
_symmetry.space_group_name_H-M   'P 1'
#
loop_
_entity.id
_entity.type
_entity.pdbx_description
1 polymer ?
#
loop_
_entity_poly.entity_id
_entity_poly.type
_entity_poly.pdbx_seq_one_letter_code
_entity_poly.pdbx_strand_id
1 'polypeptide(L)'
;MKRSQGEGSHCPLVRRHFTQAGRRTVRGGSGWKSCGHPGGMEAAAEPGNLAGVRHIILVLSGKGGVGKSTISTELALALRHAGKKVGILDVDLCGPSIPRMLRVQGKAVHQCDSGWVPVFVDQEQSISLMSVGFLLEKPDEAVVWRGPKKNALIKQFVSDVAWGQLDYLVVDTPPGTSDEHMAVVDAMRPYSPLGALVVTTPQAVSVGDVRRELTFCKKVGLRVIGVVENMSGFVCPHCAECTNVFSRGGGEELARHAGVPFLGSVPLDPTLTRSLEEGRDFIRGFPKSPAFPALSCIAQKILNEAPVGLS
;
A
#
# COMPACT_ATOMS: atom_id res chain seq x y z
N MET A 1 -8.36 42.71 43.23
CA MET A 1 -8.12 43.87 42.35
C MET A 1 -7.64 43.37 40.99
N LYS A 2 -8.38 43.75 39.93
CA LYS A 2 -8.04 43.93 38.48
C LYS A 2 -6.93 43.06 37.86
N ARG A 3 -7.22 42.15 36.90
CA ARG A 3 -7.50 42.29 35.43
C ARG A 3 -6.25 42.50 34.54
N SER A 4 -6.04 41.57 33.58
CA SER A 4 -5.78 41.75 32.11
C SER A 4 -5.24 40.42 31.55
N GLN A 5 -6.00 39.52 30.89
CA GLN A 5 -6.49 39.48 29.49
C GLN A 5 -5.61 40.10 28.38
N GLY A 6 -5.26 39.24 27.41
CA GLY A 6 -4.99 39.45 25.98
C GLY A 6 -4.98 38.05 25.32
N GLU A 7 -5.99 37.64 24.55
CA GLU A 7 -6.14 37.77 23.07
C GLU A 7 -4.90 37.27 22.30
N GLY A 8 -4.94 36.38 21.30
CA GLY A 8 -6.00 35.78 20.50
C GLY A 8 -5.45 35.55 19.09
N SER A 9 -5.53 34.34 18.54
CA SER A 9 -5.39 34.11 17.09
C SER A 9 -6.24 32.91 16.67
N HIS A 10 -7.43 33.22 16.17
CA HIS A 10 -8.42 32.28 15.64
C HIS A 10 -8.04 31.79 14.24
N CYS A 11 -8.15 30.48 14.01
CA CYS A 11 -8.27 29.87 12.70
C CYS A 11 -9.77 29.82 12.33
N PRO A 12 -10.22 30.44 11.22
CA PRO A 12 -11.64 30.51 10.88
C PRO A 12 -11.97 29.38 9.91
N LEU A 13 -12.66 28.32 10.33
CA LEU A 13 -13.42 27.42 9.41
C LEU A 13 -14.25 26.35 10.15
N VAL A 14 -14.91 26.67 11.26
CA VAL A 14 -15.97 25.78 11.79
C VAL A 14 -17.06 26.62 12.43
N ARG A 15 -18.13 26.90 11.68
CA ARG A 15 -19.50 27.13 12.19
C ARG A 15 -20.41 27.43 11.01
N ARG A 16 -21.33 26.50 10.71
CA ARG A 16 -22.69 26.83 10.31
C ARG A 16 -23.63 25.68 10.65
N HIS A 17 -24.59 26.01 11.49
CA HIS A 17 -25.75 25.22 11.84
C HIS A 17 -26.56 24.84 10.61
N PHE A 18 -27.02 23.60 10.54
CA PHE A 18 -28.11 23.18 9.67
C PHE A 18 -29.44 23.43 10.39
N THR A 19 -30.24 24.34 9.84
CA THR A 19 -31.69 24.44 10.09
C THR A 19 -32.44 23.71 8.98
N GLN A 20 -33.46 22.95 9.39
CA GLN A 20 -34.42 22.25 8.53
C GLN A 20 -35.21 23.23 7.64
N ALA A 21 -35.41 22.87 6.36
CA ALA A 21 -36.69 23.04 5.65
C ALA A 21 -36.63 22.41 4.24
N GLY A 22 -37.72 21.78 3.82
CA GLY A 22 -38.08 21.73 2.39
C GLY A 22 -38.38 20.34 1.80
N ARG A 23 -39.55 19.78 2.12
CA ARG A 23 -40.20 18.76 1.28
C ARG A 23 -40.50 19.34 -0.11
N ARG A 24 -40.08 18.66 -1.19
CA ARG A 24 -40.75 18.74 -2.49
C ARG A 24 -40.85 17.36 -3.13
N THR A 25 -42.10 16.94 -3.32
CA THR A 25 -42.54 15.82 -4.14
C THR A 25 -42.36 16.16 -5.62
N VAL A 26 -41.85 15.21 -6.41
CA VAL A 26 -41.91 15.26 -7.87
C VAL A 26 -42.71 14.05 -8.35
N ARG A 27 -43.87 14.34 -8.98
CA ARG A 27 -44.69 13.38 -9.71
C ARG A 27 -44.12 13.17 -11.11
N GLY A 28 -44.26 11.94 -11.61
CA GLY A 28 -43.76 11.48 -12.89
C GLY A 28 -44.38 12.16 -14.12
N GLY A 29 -43.62 12.08 -15.21
CA GLY A 29 -44.03 12.48 -16.55
C GLY A 29 -43.15 11.75 -17.57
N SER A 30 -43.78 10.81 -18.27
CA SER A 30 -43.26 10.01 -19.37
C SER A 30 -42.91 10.83 -20.60
N GLY A 31 -41.77 10.54 -21.25
CA GLY A 31 -41.45 11.07 -22.57
C GLY A 31 -40.01 10.79 -23.00
N TRP A 32 -39.73 9.58 -23.52
CA TRP A 32 -38.49 9.32 -24.24
C TRP A 32 -38.67 9.71 -25.71
N LYS A 33 -38.03 10.82 -26.12
CA LYS A 33 -37.79 11.16 -27.52
C LYS A 33 -36.29 11.08 -27.77
N SER A 34 -35.92 10.23 -28.73
CA SER A 34 -34.55 10.06 -29.22
C SER A 34 -34.06 11.30 -29.96
N CYS A 35 -32.91 11.83 -29.56
CA CYS A 35 -32.17 12.84 -30.32
C CYS A 35 -30.71 12.42 -30.46
N GLY A 36 -30.19 12.60 -31.67
CA GLY A 36 -28.97 11.99 -32.19
C GLY A 36 -27.66 12.47 -31.58
N HIS A 37 -26.62 11.69 -31.87
CA HIS A 37 -25.22 11.98 -31.55
C HIS A 37 -24.68 13.15 -32.38
N PRO A 38 -23.88 14.01 -31.74
CA PRO A 38 -22.67 14.50 -32.39
C PRO A 38 -21.44 14.17 -31.53
N GLY A 39 -20.44 13.59 -32.21
CA GLY A 39 -19.01 13.67 -31.92
C GLY A 39 -18.57 13.62 -30.45
N GLY A 40 -18.18 12.43 -30.00
CA GLY A 40 -17.39 12.29 -28.78
C GLY A 40 -16.05 13.00 -28.92
N MET A 41 -15.95 14.20 -28.35
CA MET A 41 -14.68 14.68 -27.81
C MET A 41 -14.31 13.69 -26.71
N GLU A 42 -13.20 12.96 -26.91
CA GLU A 42 -12.53 12.24 -25.82
C GLU A 42 -12.21 13.27 -24.75
N ALA A 43 -13.07 13.34 -23.73
CA ALA A 43 -12.78 14.09 -22.54
C ALA A 43 -11.51 13.47 -21.94
N ALA A 44 -10.41 14.20 -21.99
CA ALA A 44 -9.22 13.86 -21.21
C ALA A 44 -9.70 13.64 -19.78
N ALA A 45 -9.51 12.42 -19.26
CA ALA A 45 -9.93 12.10 -17.91
C ALA A 45 -9.30 13.11 -16.95
N GLU A 46 -10.13 13.76 -16.13
CA GLU A 46 -9.68 14.59 -15.01
C GLU A 46 -8.56 13.83 -14.27
N PRO A 47 -7.41 14.46 -13.97
CA PRO A 47 -6.31 13.77 -13.33
C PRO A 47 -6.81 13.21 -11.99
N GLY A 48 -6.96 11.89 -11.91
CA GLY A 48 -7.44 11.23 -10.70
C GLY A 48 -6.52 11.51 -9.52
N ASN A 49 -6.95 11.19 -8.29
CA ASN A 49 -6.21 11.52 -7.07
C ASN A 49 -4.81 10.88 -6.94
N LEU A 50 -4.41 10.02 -7.89
CA LEU A 50 -3.05 9.49 -8.02
C LEU A 50 -2.15 10.29 -8.97
N ALA A 51 -2.63 11.37 -9.59
CA ALA A 51 -1.85 12.18 -10.55
C ALA A 51 -0.58 12.80 -9.93
N GLY A 52 -0.55 13.02 -8.61
CA GLY A 52 0.62 13.51 -7.88
C GLY A 52 1.61 12.42 -7.44
N VAL A 53 1.39 11.15 -7.81
CA VAL A 53 2.23 10.02 -7.42
C VAL A 53 3.21 9.68 -8.54
N ARG A 54 4.52 9.78 -8.28
CA ARG A 54 5.56 9.54 -9.30
C ARG A 54 5.74 8.06 -9.64
N HIS A 55 5.76 7.19 -8.63
CA HIS A 55 5.98 5.75 -8.81
C HIS A 55 4.99 4.95 -7.97
N ILE A 56 4.29 4.01 -8.60
CA ILE A 56 3.39 3.07 -7.92
C ILE A 56 4.00 1.67 -7.96
N ILE A 57 4.15 1.04 -6.80
CA ILE A 57 4.69 -0.31 -6.65
C ILE A 57 3.57 -1.20 -6.09
N LEU A 58 3.24 -2.28 -6.81
CA LEU A 58 2.28 -3.28 -6.33
C LEU A 58 3.04 -4.41 -5.63
N VAL A 59 2.80 -4.62 -4.34
CA VAL A 59 3.45 -5.69 -3.58
C VAL A 59 2.54 -6.91 -3.55
N LEU A 60 2.95 -7.96 -4.25
CA LEU A 60 2.15 -9.16 -4.50
C LEU A 60 2.69 -10.37 -3.73
N SER A 61 1.84 -11.37 -3.50
CA SER A 61 2.28 -12.66 -2.95
C SER A 61 1.32 -13.77 -3.37
N GLY A 62 1.85 -14.95 -3.72
CA GLY A 62 1.00 -16.07 -4.14
C GLY A 62 0.19 -16.73 -3.02
N LYS A 63 0.54 -16.50 -1.74
CA LYS A 63 -0.17 -17.05 -0.57
C LYS A 63 -0.08 -16.12 0.64
N GLY A 64 -1.00 -16.29 1.59
CA GLY A 64 -0.95 -15.61 2.89
C GLY A 64 0.23 -16.08 3.75
N GLY A 65 0.67 -15.21 4.67
CA GLY A 65 1.69 -15.56 5.67
C GLY A 65 3.16 -15.50 5.20
N VAL A 66 3.43 -15.08 3.95
CA VAL A 66 4.82 -14.90 3.46
C VAL A 66 5.51 -13.62 3.97
N GLY A 67 4.79 -12.78 4.71
CA GLY A 67 5.29 -11.50 5.20
C GLY A 67 5.25 -10.37 4.16
N LYS A 68 4.30 -10.42 3.22
CA LYS A 68 4.05 -9.36 2.22
C LYS A 68 3.95 -7.97 2.87
N SER A 69 3.06 -7.79 3.85
CA SER A 69 2.86 -6.50 4.54
C SER A 69 4.08 -6.04 5.33
N THR A 70 4.90 -6.97 5.85
CA THR A 70 6.20 -6.66 6.45
C THR A 70 7.13 -6.04 5.41
N ILE A 71 7.28 -6.68 4.25
CA ILE A 71 8.11 -6.14 3.17
C ILE A 71 7.56 -4.81 2.66
N SER A 72 6.24 -4.66 2.52
CA SER A 72 5.58 -3.39 2.15
C SER A 72 5.93 -2.26 3.13
N THR A 73 5.83 -2.54 4.43
CA THR A 73 6.11 -1.57 5.50
C THR A 73 7.59 -1.18 5.55
N GLU A 74 8.49 -2.17 5.53
CA GLU A 74 9.93 -1.93 5.60
C GLU A 74 10.46 -1.25 4.32
N LEU A 75 9.91 -1.57 3.16
CA LEU A 75 10.21 -0.87 1.92
C LEU A 75 9.83 0.62 2.03
N ALA A 76 8.65 0.92 2.54
CA ALA A 76 8.20 2.30 2.71
C ALA A 76 9.10 3.09 3.69
N LEU A 77 9.48 2.46 4.81
CA LEU A 77 10.42 3.05 5.77
C LEU A 77 11.81 3.27 5.14
N ALA A 78 12.33 2.31 4.39
CA ALA A 78 13.62 2.42 3.73
C ALA A 78 13.63 3.52 2.65
N LEU A 79 12.57 3.61 1.84
CA LEU A 79 12.40 4.69 0.86
C LEU A 79 12.32 6.06 1.53
N ARG A 80 11.60 6.17 2.66
CA ARG A 80 11.55 7.40 3.45
C ARG A 80 12.93 7.81 3.98
N HIS A 81 13.71 6.85 4.47
CA HIS A 81 15.11 7.11 4.88
C HIS A 81 16.03 7.51 3.73
N ALA A 82 15.70 7.13 2.49
CA ALA A 82 16.33 7.63 1.28
C ALA A 82 15.80 9.02 0.85
N GLY A 83 15.06 9.72 1.72
CA GLY A 83 14.55 11.07 1.49
C GLY A 83 13.30 11.14 0.62
N LYS A 84 12.57 10.04 0.46
CA LYS A 84 11.35 9.98 -0.37
C LYS A 84 10.10 10.23 0.46
N LYS A 85 9.10 10.87 -0.14
CA LYS A 85 7.75 10.96 0.42
C LYS A 85 6.91 9.76 -0.04
N VAL A 86 6.37 9.00 0.90
CA VAL A 86 5.81 7.66 0.63
C VAL A 86 4.36 7.54 1.08
N GLY A 87 3.52 7.04 0.18
CA GLY A 87 2.18 6.54 0.50
C GLY A 87 2.21 5.03 0.69
N ILE A 88 1.39 4.52 1.60
CA ILE A 88 1.10 3.09 1.72
C ILE A 88 -0.41 2.89 1.57
N LEU A 89 -0.81 2.09 0.60
CA LEU A 89 -2.20 1.67 0.43
C LEU A 89 -2.32 0.20 0.83
N ASP A 90 -2.94 -0.05 1.98
CA ASP A 90 -3.23 -1.38 2.50
C ASP A 90 -4.64 -1.83 2.08
N VAL A 91 -4.68 -2.69 1.06
CA VAL A 91 -5.90 -3.28 0.50
C VAL A 91 -6.01 -4.77 0.85
N ASP A 92 -5.27 -5.26 1.84
CA ASP A 92 -5.42 -6.62 2.37
C ASP A 92 -6.64 -6.71 3.30
N LEU A 93 -7.82 -6.79 2.69
CA LEU A 93 -9.14 -6.73 3.35
C LEU A 93 -9.37 -7.82 4.41
N CYS A 94 -8.65 -8.93 4.33
CA CYS A 94 -8.84 -10.08 5.22
C CYS A 94 -7.99 -10.02 6.49
N GLY A 95 -6.98 -9.14 6.54
CA GLY A 95 -6.07 -9.04 7.68
C GLY A 95 -5.18 -7.80 7.61
N PRO A 96 -5.76 -6.58 7.67
CA PRO A 96 -4.98 -5.34 7.58
C PRO A 96 -3.99 -5.25 8.73
N SER A 97 -2.71 -5.42 8.42
CA SER A 97 -1.65 -5.51 9.42
C SER A 97 -0.81 -4.24 9.53
N ILE A 98 -0.78 -3.41 8.48
CA ILE A 98 0.06 -2.21 8.41
C ILE A 98 -0.32 -1.15 9.45
N PRO A 99 -1.62 -0.85 9.73
CA PRO A 99 -1.98 0.07 10.80
C PRO A 99 -1.40 -0.31 12.17
N ARG A 100 -1.32 -1.63 12.45
CA ARG A 100 -0.71 -2.17 13.68
C ARG A 100 0.81 -2.00 13.65
N MET A 101 1.44 -2.41 12.56
CA MET A 101 2.90 -2.33 12.37
C MET A 101 3.44 -0.91 12.46
N LEU A 102 2.61 0.11 12.19
CA LEU A 102 2.97 1.52 12.29
C LEU A 102 2.36 2.24 13.49
N ARG A 103 1.68 1.51 14.41
CA ARG A 103 1.03 2.07 15.61
C ARG A 103 0.07 3.24 15.33
N VAL A 104 -0.69 3.11 14.25
CA VAL A 104 -1.72 4.07 13.84
C VAL A 104 -3.13 3.49 13.86
N GLN A 105 -3.32 2.30 14.44
CA GLN A 105 -4.64 1.72 14.70
C GLN A 105 -5.53 2.69 15.51
N GLY A 106 -6.84 2.67 15.23
CA GLY A 106 -7.83 3.51 15.91
C GLY A 106 -7.83 4.98 15.48
N LYS A 107 -6.93 5.40 14.58
CA LYS A 107 -7.06 6.70 13.91
C LYS A 107 -8.23 6.67 12.93
N ALA A 108 -8.98 7.77 12.89
CA ALA A 108 -10.10 7.95 11.98
C ALA A 108 -9.61 8.51 10.63
N VAL A 109 -10.22 8.04 9.54
CA VAL A 109 -10.09 8.68 8.23
C VAL A 109 -11.00 9.89 8.19
N HIS A 110 -10.44 11.04 7.85
CA HIS A 110 -11.19 12.28 7.67
C HIS A 110 -11.52 12.49 6.19
N GLN A 111 -12.57 13.25 5.92
CA GLN A 111 -12.96 13.63 4.56
C GLN A 111 -12.81 15.15 4.39
N CYS A 112 -12.34 15.56 3.22
CA CYS A 112 -12.21 16.94 2.78
C CYS A 112 -12.69 17.05 1.33
N ASP A 113 -12.62 18.25 0.75
CA ASP A 113 -13.11 18.52 -0.62
C ASP A 113 -12.36 17.69 -1.69
N SER A 114 -11.09 17.34 -1.45
CA SER A 114 -10.30 16.47 -2.33
C SER A 114 -10.48 14.97 -2.05
N GLY A 115 -11.34 14.60 -1.10
CA GLY A 115 -11.66 13.21 -0.76
C GLY A 115 -11.13 12.78 0.62
N TRP A 116 -10.74 11.52 0.76
CA TRP A 116 -10.26 10.93 2.02
C TRP A 116 -8.84 11.36 2.32
N VAL A 117 -8.65 11.94 3.50
CA VAL A 117 -7.32 12.33 4.00
C VAL A 117 -6.64 11.07 4.54
N PRO A 118 -5.49 10.65 3.98
CA PRO A 118 -4.75 9.51 4.51
C PRO A 118 -4.19 9.82 5.90
N VAL A 119 -3.96 8.78 6.69
CA VAL A 119 -3.40 8.88 8.03
C VAL A 119 -1.91 9.09 7.94
N PHE A 120 -1.41 10.23 8.44
CA PHE A 120 0.02 10.47 8.56
C PHE A 120 0.63 9.68 9.73
N VAL A 121 1.75 9.01 9.44
CA VAL A 121 2.47 8.13 10.37
C VAL A 121 3.46 8.91 11.22
N ASP A 122 4.03 9.98 10.68
CA ASP A 122 5.00 10.86 11.34
C ASP A 122 4.56 12.33 11.31
N GLN A 123 5.28 13.18 12.05
CA GLN A 123 4.95 14.61 12.16
C GLN A 123 5.33 15.38 10.90
N GLU A 124 6.39 14.91 10.23
CA GLU A 124 6.92 15.45 8.99
C GLU A 124 6.04 15.14 7.77
N GLN A 125 4.98 14.34 7.95
CA GLN A 125 4.05 13.90 6.90
C GLN A 125 4.78 13.23 5.73
N SER A 126 5.86 12.52 6.03
CA SER A 126 6.72 11.85 5.06
C SER A 126 6.21 10.45 4.71
N ILE A 127 5.45 9.82 5.62
CA ILE A 127 4.67 8.61 5.35
C ILE A 127 3.18 8.88 5.60
N SER A 128 2.36 8.57 4.59
CA SER A 128 0.90 8.55 4.67
C SER A 128 0.35 7.14 4.42
N LEU A 129 -0.67 6.74 5.17
CA LEU A 129 -1.27 5.41 5.10
C LEU A 129 -2.77 5.52 4.85
N MET A 130 -3.28 4.74 3.91
CA MET A 130 -4.70 4.40 3.82
C MET A 130 -4.85 2.89 3.96
N SER A 131 -5.75 2.46 4.84
CA SER A 131 -6.01 1.04 5.09
C SER A 131 -7.49 0.82 5.31
N VAL A 132 -8.00 -0.30 4.81
CA VAL A 132 -9.31 -0.83 5.22
C VAL A 132 -9.44 -0.96 6.74
N GLY A 133 -8.34 -1.20 7.46
CA GLY A 133 -8.33 -1.31 8.92
C GLY A 133 -8.82 -0.05 9.65
N PHE A 134 -8.83 1.12 9.01
CA PHE A 134 -9.41 2.35 9.58
C PHE A 134 -10.92 2.44 9.40
N LEU A 135 -11.50 1.64 8.51
CA LEU A 135 -12.94 1.64 8.20
C LEU A 135 -13.68 0.56 9.00
N LEU A 136 -12.97 -0.26 9.78
CA LEU A 136 -13.55 -1.26 10.65
C LEU A 136 -13.95 -0.62 12.00
N GLU A 137 -15.14 -0.95 12.49
CA GLU A 137 -15.61 -0.46 13.79
C GLU A 137 -14.77 -1.04 14.94
N LYS A 138 -14.30 -2.28 14.78
CA LYS A 138 -13.41 -2.96 15.74
C LYS A 138 -12.21 -3.57 15.01
N PRO A 139 -10.98 -3.42 15.55
CA PRO A 139 -9.76 -3.93 14.93
C PRO A 139 -9.76 -5.45 14.67
N ASP A 140 -10.42 -6.23 15.53
CA ASP A 140 -10.44 -7.70 15.47
C ASP A 140 -11.70 -8.25 14.77
N GLU A 141 -12.52 -7.39 14.17
CA GLU A 141 -13.73 -7.84 13.49
C GLU A 141 -13.37 -8.49 12.14
N ALA A 142 -13.83 -9.73 11.96
CA ALA A 142 -13.66 -10.41 10.68
C ALA A 142 -14.44 -9.67 9.58
N VAL A 143 -13.74 -9.26 8.53
CA VAL A 143 -14.34 -8.54 7.41
C VAL A 143 -15.13 -9.50 6.50
N VAL A 144 -16.40 -9.71 6.82
CA VAL A 144 -17.31 -10.53 6.00
C VAL A 144 -18.03 -9.64 4.97
N TRP A 145 -17.27 -9.07 4.03
CA TRP A 145 -17.83 -8.29 2.92
C TRP A 145 -17.94 -9.12 1.65
N ARG A 146 -19.03 -8.93 0.89
CA ARG A 146 -19.19 -9.55 -0.42
C ARG A 146 -18.27 -8.90 -1.46
N GLY A 147 -17.82 -9.68 -2.44
CA GLY A 147 -16.89 -9.26 -3.50
C GLY A 147 -17.21 -7.89 -4.14
N PRO A 148 -18.46 -7.59 -4.54
CA PRO A 148 -18.78 -6.29 -5.13
C PRO A 148 -18.49 -5.10 -4.21
N LYS A 149 -18.75 -5.22 -2.90
CA LYS A 149 -18.46 -4.17 -1.92
C LYS A 149 -16.95 -3.97 -1.76
N LYS A 150 -16.19 -5.07 -1.74
CA LYS A 150 -14.73 -5.04 -1.67
C LYS A 150 -14.12 -4.36 -2.90
N ASN A 151 -14.58 -4.73 -4.09
CA ASN A 151 -14.11 -4.14 -5.35
C ASN A 151 -14.46 -2.65 -5.46
N ALA A 152 -15.65 -2.25 -4.99
CA ALA A 152 -16.04 -0.85 -4.93
C ALA A 152 -15.12 -0.05 -3.99
N LEU A 153 -14.79 -0.61 -2.82
CA LEU A 153 -13.88 0.04 -1.89
C LEU A 153 -12.46 0.18 -2.46
N ILE A 154 -11.93 -0.85 -3.13
CA ILE A 154 -10.61 -0.77 -3.78
C ILE A 154 -10.59 0.36 -4.81
N LYS A 155 -11.63 0.45 -5.66
CA LYS A 155 -11.76 1.55 -6.62
C LYS A 155 -11.85 2.91 -5.91
N GLN A 156 -12.59 2.98 -4.81
CA GLN A 156 -12.72 4.18 -4.01
C GLN A 156 -11.39 4.62 -3.39
N PHE A 157 -10.56 3.70 -2.89
CA PHE A 157 -9.23 4.06 -2.40
C PHE A 157 -8.33 4.65 -3.49
N VAL A 158 -8.46 4.15 -4.72
CA VAL A 158 -7.70 4.65 -5.87
C VAL A 158 -8.21 6.01 -6.34
N SER A 159 -9.52 6.24 -6.34
CA SER A 159 -10.13 7.47 -6.87
C SER A 159 -10.22 8.59 -5.85
N ASP A 160 -10.46 8.30 -4.57
CA ASP A 160 -10.94 9.28 -3.59
C ASP A 160 -9.91 9.61 -2.51
N VAL A 161 -8.78 8.90 -2.40
CA VAL A 161 -7.77 9.21 -1.38
C VAL A 161 -6.90 10.37 -1.84
N ALA A 162 -6.90 11.45 -1.07
CA ALA A 162 -6.13 12.67 -1.34
C ALA A 162 -4.65 12.48 -0.97
N TRP A 163 -3.90 11.74 -1.80
CA TRP A 163 -2.47 11.45 -1.58
C TRP A 163 -1.57 12.69 -1.67
N GLY A 164 -1.98 13.69 -2.44
CA GLY A 164 -1.13 14.85 -2.75
C GLY A 164 0.08 14.45 -3.57
N GLN A 165 1.24 15.07 -3.28
CA GLN A 165 2.51 14.76 -3.95
C GLN A 165 3.25 13.64 -3.21
N LEU A 166 3.54 12.55 -3.91
CA LEU A 166 4.30 11.40 -3.42
C LEU A 166 5.39 11.00 -4.42
N ASP A 167 6.56 10.60 -3.91
CA ASP A 167 7.58 9.95 -4.73
C ASP A 167 7.22 8.49 -5.00
N TYR A 168 6.70 7.80 -3.99
CA TYR A 168 6.30 6.39 -4.08
C TYR A 168 4.95 6.14 -3.42
N LEU A 169 4.12 5.31 -4.06
CA LEU A 169 2.97 4.66 -3.45
C LEU A 169 3.21 3.15 -3.43
N VAL A 170 3.33 2.58 -2.23
CA VAL A 170 3.45 1.14 -2.00
C VAL A 170 2.07 0.56 -1.75
N VAL A 171 1.61 -0.33 -2.63
CA VAL A 171 0.27 -0.93 -2.55
C VAL A 171 0.41 -2.37 -2.06
N ASP A 172 -0.04 -2.62 -0.83
CA ASP A 172 -0.05 -3.95 -0.22
C ASP A 172 -1.32 -4.70 -0.67
N THR A 173 -1.19 -5.59 -1.66
CA THR A 173 -2.35 -6.25 -2.28
C THR A 173 -2.87 -7.41 -1.43
N PRO A 174 -4.11 -7.89 -1.63
CA PRO A 174 -4.51 -9.20 -1.09
C PRO A 174 -3.58 -10.33 -1.55
N PRO A 175 -3.43 -11.41 -0.78
CA PRO A 175 -2.67 -12.59 -1.19
C PRO A 175 -3.40 -13.42 -2.25
N GLY A 176 -2.62 -14.11 -3.08
CA GLY A 176 -3.09 -15.01 -4.13
C GLY A 176 -3.67 -14.28 -5.33
N THR A 177 -4.21 -15.05 -6.28
CA THR A 177 -4.78 -14.55 -7.55
C THR A 177 -6.31 -14.41 -7.48
N SER A 178 -6.82 -13.84 -6.39
CA SER A 178 -8.27 -13.67 -6.16
C SER A 178 -8.88 -12.54 -7.00
N ASP A 179 -10.21 -12.45 -7.04
CA ASP A 179 -10.92 -11.33 -7.70
C ASP A 179 -10.52 -9.96 -7.13
N GLU A 180 -10.16 -9.91 -5.85
CA GLU A 180 -9.70 -8.70 -5.16
C GLU A 180 -8.35 -8.25 -5.72
N HIS A 181 -7.46 -9.20 -6.00
CA HIS A 181 -6.17 -8.94 -6.62
C HIS A 181 -6.32 -8.33 -8.02
N MET A 182 -7.20 -8.91 -8.84
CA MET A 182 -7.54 -8.35 -10.16
C MET A 182 -8.13 -6.94 -10.05
N ALA A 183 -9.01 -6.70 -9.08
CA ALA A 183 -9.62 -5.39 -8.87
C ALA A 183 -8.58 -4.31 -8.57
N VAL A 184 -7.53 -4.63 -7.80
CA VAL A 184 -6.41 -3.70 -7.54
C VAL A 184 -5.66 -3.41 -8.83
N VAL A 185 -5.24 -4.43 -9.58
CA VAL A 185 -4.48 -4.26 -10.82
C VAL A 185 -5.27 -3.45 -11.85
N ASP A 186 -6.56 -3.75 -12.04
CA ASP A 186 -7.41 -3.02 -12.98
C ASP A 186 -7.64 -1.57 -12.55
N ALA A 187 -7.82 -1.30 -11.25
CA ALA A 187 -7.95 0.06 -10.74
C ALA A 187 -6.66 0.87 -10.89
N MET A 188 -5.50 0.23 -10.79
CA MET A 188 -4.18 0.87 -10.90
C MET A 188 -3.70 1.04 -12.34
N ARG A 189 -4.22 0.24 -13.29
CA ARG A 189 -3.79 0.25 -14.71
C ARG A 189 -3.75 1.65 -15.35
N PRO A 190 -4.73 2.54 -15.15
CA PRO A 190 -4.70 3.88 -15.76
C PRO A 190 -3.50 4.74 -15.34
N TYR A 191 -2.86 4.42 -14.20
CA TYR A 191 -1.79 5.21 -13.61
C TYR A 191 -0.38 4.66 -13.89
N SER A 192 -0.28 3.69 -14.82
CA SER A 192 0.99 3.11 -15.28
C SER A 192 1.96 2.74 -14.15
N PRO A 193 1.62 1.75 -13.30
CA PRO A 193 2.48 1.35 -12.19
C PRO A 193 3.90 1.02 -12.63
N LEU A 194 4.90 1.34 -11.79
CA LEU A 194 6.30 1.00 -12.04
C LEU A 194 6.46 -0.53 -12.20
N GLY A 195 5.71 -1.28 -11.40
CA GLY A 195 5.49 -2.71 -11.57
C GLY A 195 5.21 -3.44 -10.26
N ALA A 196 5.30 -4.77 -10.31
CA ALA A 196 5.04 -5.69 -9.23
C ALA A 196 6.33 -6.12 -8.51
N LEU A 197 6.34 -5.99 -7.19
CA LEU A 197 7.29 -6.62 -6.29
C LEU A 197 6.66 -7.90 -5.74
N VAL A 198 7.20 -9.05 -6.09
CA VAL A 198 6.63 -10.34 -5.67
C VAL A 198 7.36 -10.88 -4.44
N VAL A 199 6.62 -11.07 -3.34
CA VAL A 199 7.13 -11.58 -2.07
C VAL A 199 6.86 -13.08 -1.94
N THR A 200 7.87 -13.83 -1.53
CA THR A 200 7.78 -15.28 -1.30
C THR A 200 8.57 -15.74 -0.08
N THR A 201 8.55 -17.05 0.19
CA THR A 201 9.42 -17.75 1.14
C THR A 201 10.15 -18.90 0.42
N PRO A 202 11.29 -19.39 0.94
CA PRO A 202 12.08 -20.43 0.29
C PRO A 202 11.40 -21.80 0.14
N GLN A 203 10.32 -22.04 0.88
CA GLN A 203 9.65 -23.34 0.95
C GLN A 203 9.17 -23.81 -0.42
N ALA A 204 9.36 -25.10 -0.74
CA ALA A 204 8.96 -25.68 -2.03
C ALA A 204 7.46 -25.51 -2.35
N VAL A 205 6.60 -25.51 -1.33
CA VAL A 205 5.15 -25.25 -1.49
C VAL A 205 4.89 -23.83 -2.00
N SER A 206 5.71 -22.84 -1.60
CA SER A 206 5.60 -21.45 -2.04
C SER A 206 6.05 -21.25 -3.49
N VAL A 207 6.92 -22.11 -4.04
CA VAL A 207 7.44 -21.98 -5.42
C VAL A 207 6.31 -22.12 -6.45
N GLY A 208 5.36 -23.04 -6.22
CA GLY A 208 4.18 -23.20 -7.07
C GLY A 208 3.29 -21.95 -7.07
N ASP A 209 3.08 -21.35 -5.90
CA ASP A 209 2.25 -20.16 -5.74
C ASP A 209 2.89 -18.92 -6.38
N VAL A 210 4.20 -18.73 -6.23
CA VAL A 210 4.90 -17.63 -6.92
C VAL A 210 4.94 -17.84 -8.42
N ARG A 211 5.07 -19.07 -8.91
CA ARG A 211 5.00 -19.33 -10.36
C ARG A 211 3.65 -18.89 -10.92
N ARG A 212 2.56 -19.15 -10.19
CA ARG A 212 1.22 -18.66 -10.55
C ARG A 212 1.17 -17.14 -10.53
N GLU A 213 1.77 -16.51 -9.52
CA GLU A 213 1.83 -15.05 -9.39
C GLU A 213 2.61 -14.37 -10.52
N LEU A 214 3.77 -14.93 -10.92
CA LEU A 214 4.55 -14.44 -12.05
C LEU A 214 3.82 -14.65 -13.37
N THR A 215 3.14 -15.79 -13.52
CA THR A 215 2.29 -16.07 -14.69
C THR A 215 1.11 -15.09 -14.77
N PHE A 216 0.51 -14.77 -13.62
CA PHE A 216 -0.53 -13.76 -13.50
C PHE A 216 -0.04 -12.40 -13.99
N CYS A 217 1.09 -11.91 -13.46
CA CYS A 217 1.70 -10.65 -13.88
C CYS A 217 1.89 -10.59 -15.40
N LYS A 218 2.43 -11.67 -15.99
CA LYS A 218 2.61 -11.79 -17.44
C LYS A 218 1.28 -11.72 -18.21
N LYS A 219 0.23 -12.39 -17.73
CA LYS A 219 -1.10 -12.41 -18.38
C LYS A 219 -1.78 -11.04 -18.36
N VAL A 220 -1.62 -10.28 -17.28
CA VAL A 220 -2.27 -8.96 -17.14
C VAL A 220 -1.39 -7.80 -17.62
N GLY A 221 -0.21 -8.10 -18.18
CA GLY A 221 0.74 -7.10 -18.69
C GLY A 221 1.42 -6.28 -17.59
N LEU A 222 1.46 -6.77 -16.35
CA LEU A 222 2.11 -6.10 -15.23
C LEU A 222 3.59 -6.48 -15.20
N ARG A 223 4.47 -5.49 -15.38
CA ARG A 223 5.93 -5.66 -15.25
C ARG A 223 6.28 -6.14 -13.84
N VAL A 224 7.11 -7.16 -13.73
CA VAL A 224 7.69 -7.57 -12.44
C VAL A 224 9.02 -6.85 -12.24
N ILE A 225 9.09 -5.95 -11.26
CA ILE A 225 10.34 -5.24 -10.92
C ILE A 225 11.30 -6.11 -10.11
N GLY A 226 10.77 -7.15 -9.46
CA GLY A 226 11.58 -8.24 -8.96
C GLY A 226 10.90 -9.10 -7.91
N VAL A 227 11.64 -10.12 -7.47
CA VAL A 227 11.23 -11.08 -6.46
C VAL A 227 12.04 -10.87 -5.18
N VAL A 228 11.37 -10.89 -4.03
CA VAL A 228 11.97 -10.88 -2.69
C VAL A 228 11.65 -12.20 -2.00
N GLU A 229 12.69 -12.89 -1.55
CA GLU A 229 12.55 -14.11 -0.75
C GLU A 229 12.64 -13.74 0.74
N ASN A 230 11.50 -13.64 1.40
CA ASN A 230 11.40 -13.39 2.83
C ASN A 230 11.57 -14.68 3.65
N MET A 231 11.89 -14.56 4.93
CA MET A 231 12.11 -15.68 5.86
C MET A 231 13.18 -16.68 5.37
N SER A 232 14.21 -16.17 4.69
CA SER A 232 15.28 -16.97 4.09
C SER A 232 16.45 -17.13 5.04
N GLY A 233 16.44 -18.24 5.77
CA GLY A 233 17.37 -18.48 6.87
C GLY A 233 16.98 -17.76 8.15
N PHE A 234 17.67 -18.08 9.23
CA PHE A 234 17.54 -17.49 10.56
C PHE A 234 18.93 -17.15 11.05
N VAL A 235 19.15 -15.87 11.39
CA VAL A 235 20.44 -15.45 11.93
C VAL A 235 20.39 -15.55 13.45
N CYS A 236 21.22 -16.42 14.00
CA CYS A 236 21.30 -16.64 15.43
C CYS A 236 21.76 -15.36 16.15
N PRO A 237 20.99 -14.85 17.14
CA PRO A 237 21.35 -13.63 17.87
C PRO A 237 22.59 -13.79 18.76
N HIS A 238 23.04 -15.02 19.00
CA HIS A 238 24.20 -15.32 19.86
C HIS A 238 25.51 -15.51 19.09
N CYS A 239 25.48 -16.14 17.92
CA CYS A 239 26.69 -16.48 17.16
C CYS A 239 26.74 -15.88 15.74
N ALA A 240 25.70 -15.17 15.30
CA ALA A 240 25.56 -14.60 13.96
C ALA A 240 25.59 -15.62 12.80
N GLU A 241 25.58 -16.92 13.10
CA GLU A 241 25.45 -17.98 12.10
C GLU A 241 24.03 -17.94 11.49
N CYS A 242 23.96 -18.12 10.17
CA CYS A 242 22.70 -18.18 9.44
C CYS A 242 22.31 -19.64 9.20
N THR A 243 21.27 -20.11 9.88
CA THR A 243 20.73 -21.46 9.72
C THR A 243 19.50 -21.45 8.81
N ASN A 244 19.47 -22.32 7.80
CA ASN A 244 18.31 -22.45 6.91
C ASN A 244 17.19 -23.24 7.60
N VAL A 245 16.25 -22.54 8.25
CA VAL A 245 15.13 -23.17 9.00
C VAL A 245 14.16 -23.94 8.11
N PHE A 246 13.92 -23.46 6.88
CA PHE A 246 13.03 -24.10 5.92
C PHE A 246 13.79 -24.68 4.72
N SER A 247 14.36 -23.80 3.92
CA SER A 247 15.18 -24.02 2.73
C SER A 247 15.74 -22.65 2.32
N ARG A 248 16.53 -22.56 1.23
CA ARG A 248 17.03 -21.29 0.69
C ARG A 248 17.08 -21.32 -0.83
N GLY A 249 16.90 -20.16 -1.47
CA GLY A 249 17.13 -19.98 -2.91
C GLY A 249 15.98 -20.41 -3.81
N GLY A 250 14.82 -20.79 -3.24
CA GLY A 250 13.63 -21.16 -4.03
C GLY A 250 13.06 -19.96 -4.80
N GLY A 251 13.10 -18.77 -4.20
CA GLY A 251 12.68 -17.52 -4.84
C GLY A 251 13.65 -17.05 -5.92
N GLU A 252 14.97 -17.16 -5.67
CA GLU A 252 16.02 -16.79 -6.62
C GLU A 252 15.98 -17.66 -7.87
N GLU A 253 15.90 -18.98 -7.68
CA GLU A 253 15.83 -19.94 -8.78
C GLU A 253 14.57 -19.73 -9.63
N LEU A 254 13.45 -19.39 -8.99
CA LEU A 254 12.22 -19.10 -9.70
C LEU A 254 12.29 -17.79 -10.48
N ALA A 255 12.89 -16.75 -9.90
CA ALA A 255 13.12 -15.47 -10.59
C ALA A 255 13.97 -15.70 -11.85
N ARG A 256 15.06 -16.48 -11.72
CA ARG A 256 15.91 -16.89 -12.84
C ARG A 256 15.13 -17.63 -13.93
N HIS A 257 14.30 -18.60 -13.55
CA HIS A 257 13.47 -19.34 -14.51
C HIS A 257 12.41 -18.50 -15.21
N ALA A 258 11.83 -17.52 -14.52
CA ALA A 258 10.85 -16.61 -15.09
C ALA A 258 11.48 -15.44 -15.87
N GLY A 259 12.80 -15.30 -15.83
CA GLY A 259 13.52 -14.20 -16.48
C GLY A 259 13.24 -12.83 -15.84
N VAL A 260 12.99 -12.80 -14.53
CA VAL A 260 12.69 -11.58 -13.76
C VAL A 260 13.79 -11.30 -12.72
N PRO A 261 13.96 -10.04 -12.27
CA PRO A 261 15.00 -9.70 -11.29
C PRO A 261 14.79 -10.38 -9.94
N PHE A 262 15.88 -10.78 -9.30
CA PHE A 262 15.90 -11.17 -7.89
C PHE A 262 16.48 -10.04 -7.04
N LEU A 263 15.67 -9.47 -6.15
CA LEU A 263 16.09 -8.29 -5.37
C LEU A 263 16.85 -8.68 -4.10
N GLY A 264 16.56 -9.84 -3.53
CA GLY A 264 17.33 -10.38 -2.42
C GLY A 264 16.53 -11.27 -1.49
N SER A 265 17.23 -11.76 -0.47
CA SER A 265 16.69 -12.61 0.58
C SER A 265 16.68 -11.86 1.92
N VAL A 266 15.55 -11.84 2.61
CA VAL A 266 15.42 -11.28 3.96
C VAL A 266 15.37 -12.43 4.97
N PRO A 267 16.30 -12.51 5.94
CA PRO A 267 16.31 -13.59 6.92
C PRO A 267 15.20 -13.40 7.97
N LEU A 268 14.86 -14.48 8.65
CA LEU A 268 14.14 -14.41 9.92
C LEU A 268 15.03 -13.70 10.95
N ASP A 269 14.54 -12.55 11.41
CA ASP A 269 15.19 -11.75 12.43
C ASP A 269 14.18 -11.41 13.55
N PRO A 270 14.37 -11.93 14.76
CA PRO A 270 13.53 -11.58 15.91
C PRO A 270 13.49 -10.07 16.20
N THR A 271 14.55 -9.34 15.85
CA THR A 271 14.63 -7.89 16.05
C THR A 271 13.64 -7.18 15.13
N LEU A 272 13.56 -7.56 13.86
CA LEU A 272 12.57 -7.07 12.91
C LEU A 272 11.15 -7.35 13.40
N THR A 273 10.85 -8.60 13.79
CA THR A 273 9.52 -8.96 14.32
C THR A 273 9.13 -8.09 15.52
N ARG A 274 10.03 -7.95 16.49
CA ARG A 274 9.81 -7.10 17.67
C ARG A 274 9.63 -5.64 17.29
N SER A 275 10.39 -5.13 16.33
CA SER A 275 10.26 -3.76 15.85
C SER A 275 8.85 -3.48 15.30
N LEU A 276 8.32 -4.40 14.49
CA LEU A 276 6.98 -4.29 13.91
C LEU A 276 5.87 -4.37 14.98
N GLU A 277 6.00 -5.27 15.95
CA GLU A 277 5.05 -5.35 17.08
C GLU A 277 5.06 -4.09 17.94
N GLU A 278 6.22 -3.48 18.10
CA GLU A 278 6.40 -2.24 18.85
C GLU A 278 6.19 -0.97 18.00
N GLY A 279 5.83 -1.09 16.73
CA GLY A 279 5.67 0.04 15.81
C GLY A 279 6.89 0.94 15.69
N ARG A 280 8.08 0.35 15.81
CA ARG A 280 9.36 1.07 15.71
C ARG A 280 9.84 1.09 14.26
N ASP A 281 10.45 2.22 13.92
CA ASP A 281 11.21 2.39 12.69
C ASP A 281 12.45 1.50 12.70
N PHE A 282 12.35 0.34 12.06
CA PHE A 282 13.38 -0.69 12.08
C PHE A 282 14.68 -0.22 11.41
N ILE A 283 14.55 0.41 10.25
CA ILE A 283 15.67 0.95 9.46
C ILE A 283 16.49 1.97 10.27
N ARG A 284 15.85 2.79 11.11
CA ARG A 284 16.56 3.71 12.01
C ARG A 284 17.14 3.03 13.24
N GLY A 285 16.34 2.18 13.88
CA GLY A 285 16.63 1.66 15.22
C GLY A 285 17.63 0.51 15.24
N PHE A 286 17.73 -0.26 14.16
CA PHE A 286 18.45 -1.54 14.15
C PHE A 286 19.41 -1.71 12.96
N PRO A 287 20.33 -0.77 12.69
CA PRO A 287 21.29 -0.90 11.57
C PRO A 287 22.26 -2.08 11.70
N LYS A 288 22.40 -2.65 12.91
CA LYS A 288 23.22 -3.83 13.18
C LYS A 288 22.44 -5.15 13.01
N SER A 289 21.14 -5.10 12.76
CA SER A 289 20.36 -6.31 12.53
C SER A 289 20.80 -6.99 11.21
N PRO A 290 20.79 -8.33 11.15
CA PRO A 290 21.02 -9.07 9.91
C PRO A 290 20.00 -8.78 8.80
N ALA A 291 18.78 -8.35 9.11
CA ALA A 291 17.77 -8.02 8.10
C ALA A 291 17.96 -6.61 7.50
N PHE A 292 18.63 -5.70 8.21
CA PHE A 292 18.89 -4.33 7.75
C PHE A 292 19.58 -4.24 6.39
N PRO A 293 20.72 -4.91 6.13
CA PRO A 293 21.39 -4.82 4.84
C PRO A 293 20.54 -5.39 3.70
N ALA A 294 19.75 -6.45 3.96
CA ALA A 294 18.86 -7.03 2.97
C ALA A 294 17.76 -6.04 2.55
N LEU A 295 17.06 -5.44 3.51
CA LEU A 295 15.99 -4.48 3.27
C LEU A 295 16.52 -3.21 2.59
N SER A 296 17.66 -2.68 3.06
CA SER A 296 18.30 -1.51 2.47
C SER A 296 18.76 -1.76 1.02
N CYS A 297 19.31 -2.94 0.74
CA CYS A 297 19.71 -3.33 -0.61
C CYS A 297 18.51 -3.46 -1.56
N ILE A 298 17.42 -4.07 -1.10
CA ILE A 298 16.17 -4.17 -1.87
C ILE A 298 15.63 -2.78 -2.21
N ALA A 299 15.56 -1.88 -1.23
CA ALA A 299 15.11 -0.51 -1.45
C ALA A 299 16.03 0.25 -2.43
N GLN A 300 17.35 0.09 -2.32
CA GLN A 300 18.31 0.72 -3.24
C GLN A 300 18.14 0.21 -4.68
N LYS A 301 17.93 -1.08 -4.88
CA LYS A 301 17.64 -1.64 -6.21
C LYS A 301 16.37 -1.05 -6.80
N ILE A 302 15.33 -0.86 -6.00
CA ILE A 302 14.06 -0.24 -6.42
C ILE A 302 14.26 1.25 -6.77
N LEU A 303 15.05 1.98 -5.98
CA LEU A 303 15.40 3.38 -6.27
C LEU A 303 16.14 3.52 -7.60
N ASN A 304 17.01 2.56 -7.93
CA ASN A 304 17.77 2.56 -9.19
C ASN A 304 16.91 2.15 -10.41
N GLU A 305 15.83 1.40 -10.19
CA GLU A 305 14.89 0.97 -11.24
C GLU A 305 13.93 2.09 -11.65
N ALA A 306 13.65 3.03 -10.75
CA ALA A 306 12.82 4.18 -11.02
C ALA A 306 13.52 5.09 -12.06
N PRO A 307 12.87 5.41 -13.20
CA PRO A 307 13.42 6.37 -14.15
C PRO A 307 13.74 7.66 -13.41
N VAL A 308 14.96 8.18 -13.58
CA VAL A 308 15.30 9.50 -13.05
C VAL A 308 14.39 10.51 -13.76
N GLY A 309 13.32 10.94 -13.09
CA GLY A 309 12.48 12.02 -13.58
C GLY A 309 13.35 13.27 -13.71
N LEU A 310 13.42 13.82 -14.93
CA LEU A 310 13.92 15.18 -15.15
C LEU A 310 13.10 16.11 -14.24
N SER A 311 13.79 16.65 -13.24
CA SER A 311 13.29 17.70 -12.34
C SER A 311 12.81 18.92 -13.10
#